data_AF-A0A0H5QFA5-F1
#
_entry.id   AF-A0A0H5QFA5-F1
#
_cell.length_a   1.000
_cell.length_b   1.000
_cell.length_c   1.000
_cell.angle_alpha   90.00
_cell.angle_beta   90.00
_cell.angle_gamma   90.00
#
_symmetry.space_group_name_H-M   'P 1'
#
loop_
_entity.id
_entity.type
_entity.pdbx_description
1 polymer ?
#
loop_
_entity_poly.entity_id
_entity_poly.type
_entity_poly.pdbx_seq_one_letter_code
_entity_poly.pdbx_strand_id
1 'polypeptide(L)'
;MEAVHPSTAIEHLVELDASFDEGVDIALTFFLVAVIVGAVLKWVYSFLKKPLPLTIAVFIVGGVLALLADRYHLGLIGESIKMAEEVHPNLIFFILLPPLLFEAASLTDWPVFRKVFAQSLWLAGPGALIATGFMGTFVYIIFNFILPDANWSFADCLMFCSMFAATDTVIHLFEHQPQYDSVNADLGTLHLQKGFASCFRFSDDHGVQVAVVTTLDSLGVPNRVSAPIVGESLLNDGTAIVLFQIFKGLAVGESPSFG
;
A
#
# COMPACT_ATOMS: atom_id res chain seq x y z
N MET A 1 -43.51 -15.56 -25.96
CA MET A 1 -43.39 -14.90 -24.65
C MET A 1 -43.83 -15.91 -23.63
N GLU A 2 -42.89 -16.76 -23.22
CA GLU A 2 -43.15 -17.89 -22.32
C GLU A 2 -43.14 -17.35 -20.89
N ALA A 3 -44.22 -17.57 -20.16
CA ALA A 3 -44.38 -17.07 -18.80
C ALA A 3 -43.44 -17.85 -17.87
N VAL A 4 -42.47 -17.14 -17.27
CA VAL A 4 -41.58 -17.68 -16.23
C VAL A 4 -42.44 -18.14 -15.04
N HIS A 5 -42.41 -19.44 -14.75
CA HIS A 5 -43.15 -20.02 -13.63
C HIS A 5 -42.65 -19.46 -12.28
N PRO A 6 -43.53 -19.16 -11.31
CA PRO A 6 -43.14 -18.53 -10.04
C PRO A 6 -42.23 -19.36 -9.14
N SER A 7 -42.06 -20.68 -9.37
CA SER A 7 -41.15 -21.53 -8.58
C SER A 7 -39.69 -21.34 -8.95
N THR A 8 -39.37 -21.09 -10.23
CA THR A 8 -37.99 -20.88 -10.68
C THR A 8 -37.44 -19.53 -10.22
N ALA A 9 -38.31 -18.53 -10.05
CA ALA A 9 -37.92 -17.24 -9.48
C ALA A 9 -37.57 -17.35 -7.99
N ILE A 10 -38.26 -18.20 -7.22
CA ILE A 10 -37.96 -18.42 -5.80
C ILE A 10 -36.67 -19.23 -5.62
N GLU A 11 -36.44 -20.27 -6.43
CA GLU A 11 -35.18 -21.03 -6.42
C GLU A 11 -33.98 -20.13 -6.75
N HIS A 12 -34.09 -19.27 -7.77
CA HIS A 12 -33.05 -18.30 -8.09
C HIS A 12 -32.79 -17.28 -6.96
N LEU A 13 -33.83 -16.82 -6.26
CA LEU A 13 -33.65 -15.91 -5.12
C LEU A 13 -32.99 -16.59 -3.92
N VAL A 14 -33.30 -17.86 -3.68
CA VAL A 14 -32.68 -18.66 -2.60
C VAL A 14 -31.22 -18.98 -2.93
N GLU A 15 -30.90 -19.32 -4.18
CA GLU A 15 -29.51 -19.52 -4.61
C GLU A 15 -28.69 -18.22 -4.55
N LEU A 16 -29.32 -17.08 -4.89
CA LEU A 16 -28.66 -15.78 -4.79
C LEU A 16 -28.34 -15.41 -3.34
N ASP A 17 -29.30 -15.61 -2.42
CA ASP A 17 -29.14 -15.36 -0.99
C ASP A 17 -28.04 -16.25 -0.38
N ALA A 18 -28.04 -17.55 -0.71
CA ALA A 18 -27.01 -18.48 -0.28
C ALA A 18 -25.61 -18.10 -0.82
N SER A 19 -25.52 -17.70 -2.10
CA SER A 19 -24.24 -17.27 -2.70
C SER A 19 -23.73 -15.95 -2.12
N PHE A 20 -24.63 -15.07 -1.70
CA PHE A 20 -24.29 -13.81 -1.07
C PHE A 20 -23.76 -14.04 0.34
N ASP A 21 -24.44 -14.86 1.14
CA ASP A 21 -24.00 -15.24 2.48
C ASP A 21 -22.63 -15.96 2.45
N GLU A 22 -22.44 -16.88 1.50
CA GLU A 22 -21.15 -17.56 1.32
C GLU A 22 -20.02 -16.57 0.98
N GLY A 23 -20.28 -15.60 0.09
CA GLY A 23 -19.32 -14.55 -0.23
C GLY A 23 -18.97 -13.65 0.96
N VAL A 24 -19.95 -13.32 1.81
CA VAL A 24 -19.75 -12.55 3.04
C VAL A 24 -18.91 -13.34 4.05
N ASP A 25 -19.20 -14.62 4.24
CA ASP A 25 -18.46 -15.49 5.16
C ASP A 25 -17.00 -15.65 4.75
N ILE A 26 -16.74 -15.80 3.44
CA ILE A 26 -15.38 -15.87 2.89
C ILE A 26 -14.63 -14.55 3.13
N ALA A 27 -15.25 -13.41 2.84
CA ALA A 27 -14.64 -12.09 3.03
C ALA A 27 -14.33 -11.80 4.51
N LEU A 28 -15.26 -12.12 5.41
CA LEU A 28 -15.07 -11.97 6.86
C LEU A 28 -13.95 -12.89 7.37
N THR A 29 -13.89 -14.12 6.86
CA THR A 29 -12.82 -15.07 7.20
C THR A 29 -11.46 -14.54 6.79
N PHE A 30 -11.33 -13.99 5.57
CA PHE A 30 -10.08 -13.37 5.13
C PHE A 30 -9.68 -12.21 6.06
N PHE A 31 -10.62 -11.30 6.37
CA PHE A 31 -10.36 -10.16 7.25
C PHE A 31 -9.88 -10.62 8.64
N LEU A 32 -10.55 -11.60 9.24
CA LEU A 32 -10.16 -12.15 10.55
C LEU A 32 -8.78 -12.81 10.51
N VAL A 33 -8.50 -13.63 9.48
CA VAL A 33 -7.19 -14.26 9.29
C VAL A 33 -6.11 -13.20 9.12
N ALA A 34 -6.33 -12.18 8.30
CA ALA A 34 -5.39 -11.08 8.06
C ALA A 34 -5.08 -10.32 9.36
N VAL A 35 -6.10 -10.01 10.17
CA VAL A 35 -5.91 -9.33 11.47
C VAL A 35 -5.14 -10.21 12.44
N ILE A 36 -5.46 -11.50 12.55
CA ILE A 36 -4.77 -12.45 13.45
C ILE A 36 -3.31 -12.59 13.03
N VAL A 37 -3.05 -12.83 11.74
CA VAL A 37 -1.70 -12.97 11.19
C VAL A 37 -0.89 -11.69 11.42
N GLY A 38 -1.48 -10.53 11.19
CA GLY A 38 -0.84 -9.24 11.46
C GLY A 38 -0.51 -9.02 12.94
N ALA A 39 -1.43 -9.37 13.85
CA ALA A 39 -1.23 -9.27 15.29
C ALA A 39 -0.12 -10.23 15.77
N VAL A 40 -0.13 -11.48 15.29
CA VAL A 40 0.91 -12.47 15.59
C VAL A 40 2.26 -12.02 15.05
N LEU A 41 2.31 -11.50 13.82
CA LEU A 41 3.55 -11.01 13.22
C LEU A 41 4.14 -9.86 14.04
N LYS A 42 3.32 -8.87 14.42
CA LYS A 42 3.73 -7.76 15.30
C LYS A 42 4.20 -8.27 16.67
N TRP A 43 3.50 -9.24 17.24
CA TRP A 43 3.90 -9.86 18.51
C TRP A 43 5.26 -10.56 18.41
N VAL A 44 5.51 -11.34 17.36
CA VAL A 44 6.81 -11.97 17.10
C VAL A 44 7.91 -10.91 16.93
N TYR A 45 7.62 -9.85 16.20
CA TYR A 45 8.53 -8.73 15.98
C TYR A 45 8.99 -8.07 17.29
N SER A 46 8.15 -8.04 18.32
CA SER A 46 8.53 -7.48 19.63
C SER A 46 9.69 -8.20 20.33
N PHE A 47 9.98 -9.45 19.94
CA PHE A 47 11.09 -10.24 20.50
C PHE A 47 12.38 -10.13 19.68
N LEU A 48 12.33 -9.54 18.47
CA LEU A 48 13.48 -9.44 17.57
C LEU A 48 14.30 -8.19 17.89
N LYS A 49 15.60 -8.36 18.14
CA LYS A 49 16.52 -7.24 18.41
C LYS A 49 16.85 -6.39 17.17
N LYS A 50 16.74 -7.00 15.98
CA LYS A 50 16.95 -6.38 14.67
C LYS A 50 15.92 -6.94 13.69
N PRO A 51 14.65 -6.49 13.78
CA PRO A 51 13.63 -6.93 12.84
C PRO A 51 13.95 -6.46 11.43
N LEU A 52 13.53 -7.24 10.43
CA LEU A 52 13.51 -6.77 9.03
C LEU A 52 12.37 -5.76 8.85
N PRO A 53 12.41 -4.89 7.83
CA PRO A 53 11.28 -4.02 7.47
C PRO A 53 9.97 -4.79 7.42
N LEU A 54 8.92 -4.27 8.09
CA LEU A 54 7.64 -4.96 8.26
C LEU A 54 7.00 -5.34 6.92
N THR A 55 7.18 -4.52 5.90
CA THR A 55 6.69 -4.75 4.53
C THR A 55 7.24 -6.06 3.95
N ILE A 56 8.54 -6.33 4.13
CA ILE A 56 9.18 -7.56 3.65
C ILE A 56 8.61 -8.77 4.38
N ALA A 57 8.40 -8.69 5.69
CA ALA A 57 7.85 -9.82 6.44
C ALA A 57 6.38 -10.07 6.12
N VAL A 58 5.55 -9.04 5.98
CA VAL A 58 4.15 -9.21 5.55
C VAL A 58 4.09 -9.84 4.15
N PHE A 59 4.96 -9.42 3.23
CA PHE A 59 5.07 -10.02 1.91
C PHE A 59 5.44 -11.50 1.94
N ILE A 60 6.47 -11.87 2.73
CA ILE A 60 6.89 -13.27 2.88
C ILE A 60 5.78 -14.11 3.51
N VAL A 61 5.16 -13.61 4.59
CA VAL A 61 4.07 -14.32 5.28
C VAL A 61 2.87 -14.51 4.36
N GLY A 62 2.46 -13.48 3.63
CA GLY A 62 1.38 -13.57 2.62
C GLY A 62 1.70 -14.59 1.54
N GLY A 63 2.92 -14.55 0.97
CA GLY A 63 3.35 -15.52 -0.03
C GLY A 63 3.38 -16.96 0.48
N VAL A 64 3.81 -17.17 1.73
CA VAL A 64 3.77 -18.50 2.36
C VAL A 64 2.32 -18.94 2.60
N LEU A 65 1.43 -18.06 3.05
CA LEU A 65 0.02 -18.37 3.25
C LEU A 65 -0.68 -18.75 1.93
N ALA A 66 -0.42 -18.02 0.85
CA ALA A 66 -0.89 -18.34 -0.50
C ALA A 66 -0.42 -19.74 -0.96
N LEU A 67 0.88 -20.02 -0.84
CA LEU A 67 1.44 -21.33 -1.19
C LEU A 67 0.85 -22.46 -0.35
N LEU A 68 0.59 -22.23 0.95
CA LEU A 68 -0.07 -23.20 1.82
C LEU A 68 -1.53 -23.41 1.45
N ALA A 69 -2.26 -22.35 1.09
CA ALA A 69 -3.64 -22.39 0.61
C ALA A 69 -3.81 -23.21 -0.68
N ASP A 70 -2.80 -23.17 -1.57
CA ASP A 70 -2.80 -23.98 -2.78
C ASP A 70 -2.41 -25.44 -2.55
N ARG A 71 -1.51 -25.70 -1.59
CA ARG A 71 -1.01 -27.05 -1.30
C ARG A 71 -1.95 -27.87 -0.44
N TYR A 72 -2.70 -27.22 0.44
CA TYR A 72 -3.60 -27.87 1.37
C TYR A 72 -5.04 -27.40 1.13
N HIS A 73 -6.00 -28.32 1.10
CA HIS A 73 -7.41 -27.97 1.06
C HIS A 73 -7.87 -27.45 2.44
N LEU A 74 -7.58 -26.18 2.72
CA LEU A 74 -7.86 -25.50 3.99
C LEU A 74 -9.33 -25.08 4.19
N GLY A 75 -10.24 -25.55 3.31
CA GLY A 75 -11.66 -25.18 3.33
C GLY A 75 -11.86 -23.67 3.20
N LEU A 76 -12.76 -23.13 4.03
CA LEU A 76 -13.12 -21.71 4.07
C LEU A 76 -11.90 -20.75 4.14
N ILE A 77 -10.83 -21.14 4.86
CA ILE A 77 -9.62 -20.31 4.95
C ILE A 77 -8.88 -20.28 3.61
N GLY A 78 -8.77 -21.42 2.93
CA GLY A 78 -8.13 -21.49 1.62
C GLY A 78 -8.91 -20.71 0.57
N GLU A 79 -10.23 -20.81 0.58
CA GLU A 79 -11.11 -20.03 -0.30
C GLU A 79 -11.02 -18.52 -0.01
N SER A 80 -10.90 -18.13 1.26
CA SER A 80 -10.72 -16.72 1.64
C SER A 80 -9.38 -16.13 1.17
N ILE A 81 -8.32 -16.93 1.14
CA ILE A 81 -7.01 -16.51 0.61
C ILE A 81 -7.07 -16.39 -0.92
N LYS A 82 -7.69 -17.35 -1.61
CA LYS A 82 -7.89 -17.31 -3.06
C LYS A 82 -8.76 -16.14 -3.50
N MET A 83 -9.83 -15.85 -2.77
CA MET A 83 -10.64 -14.66 -2.99
C MET A 83 -9.78 -13.39 -2.95
N ALA A 84 -8.88 -13.28 -1.96
CA ALA A 84 -7.99 -12.14 -1.83
C ALA A 84 -6.96 -12.05 -2.98
N GLU A 85 -6.50 -13.17 -3.53
CA GLU A 85 -5.60 -13.22 -4.70
C GLU A 85 -6.28 -12.73 -5.98
N GLU A 86 -7.60 -12.94 -6.12
CA GLU A 86 -8.38 -12.51 -7.28
C GLU A 86 -8.80 -11.03 -7.20
N VAL A 87 -8.61 -10.36 -6.05
CA VAL A 87 -8.94 -8.94 -5.91
C VAL A 87 -8.10 -8.11 -6.87
N HIS A 88 -8.79 -7.42 -7.79
CA HIS A 88 -8.12 -6.57 -8.76
C HIS A 88 -7.32 -5.45 -8.06
N PRO A 89 -6.03 -5.25 -8.38
CA PRO A 89 -5.17 -4.28 -7.68
C PRO A 89 -5.76 -2.86 -7.62
N ASN A 90 -6.39 -2.40 -8.71
CA ASN A 90 -7.07 -1.10 -8.77
C ASN A 90 -8.10 -0.90 -7.64
N LEU A 91 -8.81 -1.94 -7.20
CA LEU A 91 -9.79 -1.83 -6.11
C LEU A 91 -9.08 -1.51 -4.79
N ILE A 92 -7.96 -2.18 -4.53
CA ILE A 92 -7.14 -1.92 -3.34
C ILE A 92 -6.67 -0.46 -3.36
N PHE A 93 -6.17 0.02 -4.50
CA PHE A 93 -5.77 1.42 -4.65
C PHE A 93 -6.94 2.39 -4.42
N PHE A 94 -8.10 2.19 -5.05
CA PHE A 94 -9.23 3.10 -4.88
C PHE A 94 -9.83 3.10 -3.47
N ILE A 95 -9.72 1.99 -2.74
CA ILE A 95 -10.19 1.89 -1.36
C ILE A 95 -9.18 2.52 -0.39
N LEU A 96 -7.88 2.29 -0.57
CA LEU A 96 -6.83 2.73 0.36
C LEU A 96 -6.32 4.15 0.09
N LEU A 97 -6.23 4.57 -1.17
CA LEU A 97 -5.61 5.83 -1.55
C LEU A 97 -6.37 7.07 -1.04
N PRO A 98 -7.72 7.16 -1.07
CA PRO A 98 -8.42 8.33 -0.55
C PRO A 98 -8.25 8.52 0.97
N PRO A 99 -8.39 7.49 1.84
CA PRO A 99 -8.06 7.62 3.25
C PRO A 99 -6.61 8.04 3.51
N LEU A 100 -5.65 7.43 2.81
CA LEU A 100 -4.22 7.74 2.98
C LEU A 100 -3.88 9.19 2.56
N LEU A 101 -4.42 9.63 1.41
CA LEU A 101 -4.24 11.02 0.95
C LEU A 101 -4.94 12.02 1.88
N PHE A 102 -6.11 11.68 2.41
CA PHE A 102 -6.83 12.54 3.35
C PHE A 102 -6.06 12.71 4.66
N GLU A 103 -5.56 11.61 5.23
CA GLU A 103 -4.74 11.63 6.45
C GLU A 103 -3.52 12.54 6.26
N ALA A 104 -2.77 12.31 5.18
CA ALA A 104 -1.59 13.10 4.85
C ALA A 104 -1.88 14.60 4.61
N ALA A 105 -2.96 14.90 3.87
CA ALA A 105 -3.40 16.27 3.64
C ALA A 105 -3.85 16.95 4.93
N SER A 106 -4.51 16.21 5.83
CA SER A 106 -5.05 16.75 7.10
C SER A 106 -3.96 17.20 8.07
N LEU A 107 -2.75 16.65 7.96
CA LEU A 107 -1.62 16.95 8.82
C LEU A 107 -0.66 17.97 8.20
N THR A 108 -0.98 18.44 7.00
CA THR A 108 -0.21 19.46 6.29
C THR A 108 -0.74 20.86 6.58
N ASP A 109 0.13 21.75 7.06
CA ASP A 109 -0.19 23.16 7.28
C ASP A 109 -0.51 23.89 5.96
N TRP A 110 -1.79 24.13 5.69
CA TRP A 110 -2.25 24.82 4.47
C TRP A 110 -1.52 26.14 4.15
N PRO A 111 -1.29 27.07 5.11
CA PRO A 111 -0.64 28.35 4.81
C PRO A 111 0.84 28.23 4.40
N VAL A 112 1.50 27.15 4.82
CA VAL A 112 2.89 26.83 4.45
C VAL A 112 2.89 26.11 3.10
N PHE A 113 2.05 25.09 2.94
CA PHE A 113 1.93 24.30 1.73
C PHE A 113 1.61 25.14 0.49
N ARG A 114 0.69 26.10 0.59
CA ARG A 114 0.35 26.98 -0.55
C ARG A 114 1.54 27.74 -1.13
N LYS A 115 2.59 28.00 -0.33
CA LYS A 115 3.80 28.71 -0.79
C LYS A 115 4.73 27.82 -1.60
N VAL A 116 4.66 26.51 -1.38
CA VAL A 116 5.54 25.50 -1.97
C VAL A 116 4.82 24.59 -2.96
N PHE A 117 3.49 24.72 -3.07
CA PHE A 117 2.64 23.94 -3.96
C PHE A 117 3.10 23.98 -5.42
N ALA A 118 3.43 25.17 -5.94
CA ALA A 118 3.88 25.31 -7.32
C ALA A 118 5.19 24.55 -7.59
N GLN A 119 6.14 24.60 -6.65
CA GLN A 119 7.38 23.83 -6.74
C GLN A 119 7.10 22.32 -6.68
N SER A 120 6.23 21.90 -5.75
CA SER A 120 5.85 20.50 -5.57
C SER A 120 5.16 19.95 -6.82
N LEU A 121 4.31 20.76 -7.47
CA LEU A 121 3.61 20.41 -8.71
C LEU A 121 4.57 20.29 -9.91
N TRP A 122 5.56 21.19 -10.02
CA TRP A 122 6.59 21.11 -11.07
C TRP A 122 7.48 19.88 -10.93
N LEU A 123 7.79 19.49 -9.69
CA LEU A 123 8.61 18.33 -9.41
C LEU A 123 7.81 17.02 -9.60
N ALA A 124 6.60 16.95 -9.04
CA ALA A 124 5.76 15.77 -9.14
C ALA A 124 5.25 15.53 -10.56
N GLY A 125 4.83 16.56 -11.30
CA GLY A 125 4.30 16.38 -12.66
C GLY A 125 5.41 16.16 -13.70
N PRO A 126 6.00 17.25 -14.23
CA PRO A 126 7.08 17.17 -15.23
C PRO A 126 8.30 16.39 -14.77
N GLY A 127 8.72 16.54 -13.51
CA GLY A 127 9.86 15.80 -12.96
C GLY A 127 9.63 14.28 -12.99
N ALA A 128 8.48 13.79 -12.52
CA ALA A 128 8.16 12.37 -12.56
C ALA A 128 8.03 11.83 -13.99
N LEU A 129 7.48 12.61 -14.92
CA LEU A 129 7.40 12.22 -16.34
C LEU A 129 8.80 12.03 -16.94
N ILE A 130 9.71 12.98 -16.69
CA ILE A 130 11.09 12.92 -17.16
C ILE A 130 11.82 11.74 -16.52
N ALA A 131 11.70 11.56 -15.21
CA ALA A 131 12.31 10.44 -14.48
C ALA A 131 11.81 9.08 -15.01
N THR A 132 10.50 8.94 -15.22
CA THR A 132 9.88 7.74 -15.81
C THR A 132 10.38 7.50 -17.23
N GLY A 133 10.54 8.54 -18.04
CA GLY A 133 11.09 8.44 -19.39
C GLY A 133 12.54 7.93 -19.42
N PHE A 134 13.40 8.47 -18.55
CA PHE A 134 14.78 8.02 -18.42
C PHE A 134 14.87 6.59 -17.91
N MET A 135 14.15 6.26 -16.84
CA MET A 135 14.12 4.91 -16.29
C MET A 135 13.52 3.91 -17.28
N GLY A 136 12.45 4.28 -17.99
CA GLY A 136 11.82 3.47 -19.03
C GLY A 136 12.76 3.19 -20.20
N THR A 137 13.55 4.18 -20.61
CA THR A 137 14.59 3.99 -21.64
C THR A 137 15.67 3.03 -21.16
N PHE A 138 16.12 3.17 -19.91
CA PHE A 138 17.12 2.28 -19.31
C PHE A 138 16.61 0.84 -19.21
N VAL A 139 15.38 0.64 -18.74
CA VAL A 139 14.70 -0.66 -18.68
C VAL A 139 14.53 -1.24 -20.08
N TYR A 140 14.09 -0.46 -21.07
CA TYR A 140 13.97 -0.90 -22.45
C TYR A 140 15.30 -1.43 -23.00
N ILE A 141 16.41 -0.73 -22.75
CA ILE A 141 17.74 -1.17 -23.14
C ILE A 141 18.10 -2.49 -22.45
N ILE A 142 17.89 -2.61 -21.14
CA ILE A 142 18.19 -3.86 -20.41
C ILE A 142 17.36 -5.02 -20.97
N PHE A 143 16.05 -4.87 -21.07
CA PHE A 143 15.17 -5.97 -21.44
C PHE A 143 15.26 -6.33 -22.92
N ASN A 144 15.59 -5.42 -23.83
CA ASN A 144 15.72 -5.76 -25.25
C ASN A 144 17.16 -6.12 -25.65
N PHE A 145 18.17 -5.60 -24.95
CA PHE A 145 19.58 -5.83 -25.29
C PHE A 145 20.27 -6.88 -24.41
N ILE A 146 19.95 -6.95 -23.12
CA ILE A 146 20.57 -7.88 -22.16
C ILE A 146 19.73 -9.15 -22.00
N LEU A 147 18.39 -9.06 -22.09
CA LEU A 147 17.45 -10.18 -21.94
C LEU A 147 16.53 -10.36 -23.18
N PRO A 148 17.07 -10.71 -24.35
CA PRO A 148 16.37 -10.62 -25.64
C PRO A 148 15.07 -11.44 -25.78
N ASP A 149 14.77 -12.34 -24.84
CA ASP A 149 13.54 -13.14 -24.87
C ASP A 149 12.28 -12.39 -24.39
N ALA A 150 12.44 -11.19 -23.79
CA ALA A 150 11.32 -10.48 -23.16
C ALA A 150 10.39 -9.75 -24.15
N ASN A 151 10.91 -9.18 -25.25
CA ASN A 151 10.14 -8.40 -26.25
C ASN A 151 9.22 -7.31 -25.67
N TRP A 152 9.66 -6.57 -24.66
CA TRP A 152 8.86 -5.49 -24.06
C TRP A 152 8.84 -4.26 -24.95
N SER A 153 7.64 -3.76 -25.26
CA SER A 153 7.50 -2.50 -25.97
C SER A 153 7.98 -1.34 -25.10
N PHE A 154 8.24 -0.20 -25.72
CA PHE A 154 8.59 1.01 -24.98
C PHE A 154 7.46 1.45 -24.03
N ALA A 155 6.20 1.25 -24.42
CA ALA A 155 5.05 1.55 -23.59
C ALA A 155 4.97 0.65 -22.34
N ASP A 156 5.30 -0.64 -22.48
CA ASP A 156 5.37 -1.57 -21.34
C ASP A 156 6.44 -1.15 -20.34
N CYS A 157 7.59 -0.70 -20.84
CA CYS A 157 8.69 -0.21 -20.01
C CYS A 157 8.31 1.08 -19.26
N LEU A 158 7.63 2.01 -19.92
CA LEU A 158 7.14 3.25 -19.30
C LEU A 158 6.05 2.96 -18.26
N MET A 159 5.12 2.05 -18.57
CA MET A 159 4.09 1.60 -17.64
C MET A 159 4.74 0.99 -16.38
N PHE A 160 5.70 0.07 -16.56
CA PHE A 160 6.44 -0.52 -15.45
C PHE A 160 7.18 0.54 -14.62
N CYS A 161 7.88 1.47 -15.26
CA CYS A 161 8.65 2.51 -14.56
C CYS A 161 7.77 3.52 -13.82
N SER A 162 6.55 3.79 -14.31
CA SER A 162 5.61 4.67 -13.63
C SER A 162 5.14 4.12 -12.28
N MET A 163 5.16 2.79 -12.08
CA MET A 163 4.89 2.19 -10.77
C MET A 163 5.94 2.58 -9.73
N PHE A 164 7.18 2.82 -10.14
CA PHE A 164 8.28 3.27 -9.27
C PHE A 164 8.34 4.79 -9.16
N ALA A 165 7.49 5.52 -9.89
CA ALA A 165 7.45 6.97 -9.79
C ALA A 165 6.96 7.41 -8.41
N ALA A 166 6.10 6.63 -7.73
CA ALA A 166 5.67 6.92 -6.37
C ALA A 166 6.87 6.85 -5.40
N THR A 167 7.33 8.02 -4.91
CA THR A 167 8.46 8.12 -3.98
C THR A 167 7.96 8.20 -2.54
N ASP A 168 7.77 7.02 -1.94
CA ASP A 168 7.69 6.92 -0.49
C ASP A 168 9.09 7.14 0.10
N THR A 169 9.43 8.40 0.36
CA THR A 169 10.69 8.83 1.01
C THR A 169 10.81 8.35 2.47
N VAL A 170 9.82 7.58 2.93
CA VAL A 170 9.39 7.63 4.31
C VAL A 170 9.81 6.40 5.11
N ILE A 171 9.86 5.22 4.48
CA ILE A 171 10.11 3.96 5.18
C ILE A 171 11.50 3.92 5.83
N HIS A 172 12.50 4.61 5.26
CA HIS A 172 13.86 4.61 5.80
C HIS A 172 14.09 5.53 7.00
N LEU A 173 13.24 6.52 7.25
CA LEU A 173 13.43 7.44 8.38
C LEU A 173 13.00 6.84 9.73
N PHE A 174 12.14 5.80 9.71
CA PHE A 174 11.59 5.18 10.93
C PHE A 174 12.43 4.06 11.53
N GLU A 175 13.34 3.47 10.75
CA GLU A 175 14.17 2.38 11.26
C GLU A 175 15.32 2.89 12.16
N HIS A 176 15.47 4.22 12.31
CA HIS A 176 16.55 4.86 13.07
C HIS A 176 16.09 5.87 14.13
N GLN A 177 14.93 5.66 14.78
CA GLN A 177 14.61 6.35 16.03
C GLN A 177 14.90 5.45 17.26
N PRO A 178 16.15 5.37 17.77
CA PRO A 178 16.47 4.66 19.00
C PRO A 178 16.17 5.49 20.26
N GLN A 179 15.27 6.49 20.23
CA GLN A 179 15.29 7.52 21.27
C GLN A 179 13.91 8.04 21.72
N TYR A 180 12.96 7.13 21.99
CA TYR A 180 11.83 7.40 22.88
C TYR A 180 11.76 6.42 24.07
N ASP A 181 12.86 5.75 24.42
CA ASP A 181 12.89 4.83 25.57
C ASP A 181 13.55 5.41 26.83
N SER A 182 14.19 6.59 26.76
CA SER A 182 15.03 7.07 27.88
C SER A 182 14.32 7.96 28.91
N VAL A 183 13.06 8.39 28.71
CA VAL A 183 12.38 9.27 29.68
C VAL A 183 11.57 8.48 30.73
N ASN A 184 11.31 7.19 30.52
CA ASN A 184 10.55 6.36 31.47
C ASN A 184 11.35 5.16 32.02
N ALA A 185 12.68 5.26 31.99
CA ALA A 185 13.60 4.30 32.60
C ALA A 185 13.70 4.48 34.13
N ASP A 186 12.56 4.53 34.81
CA ASP A 186 12.48 4.42 36.27
C ASP A 186 11.12 3.85 36.68
N LEU A 187 10.89 2.58 36.32
CA LEU A 187 10.01 1.69 37.09
C LEU A 187 10.27 0.24 36.66
N GLY A 188 11.24 -0.37 37.34
CA GLY A 188 11.60 -1.77 37.20
C GLY A 188 10.56 -2.69 37.84
N THR A 189 9.44 -2.90 37.16
CA THR A 189 8.53 -4.06 37.34
C THR A 189 7.43 -3.91 36.31
N LEU A 190 7.56 -4.57 35.14
CA LEU A 190 6.47 -5.07 34.27
C LEU A 190 7.01 -5.31 32.85
N HIS A 191 7.69 -6.43 32.65
CA HIS A 191 8.12 -6.87 31.31
C HIS A 191 6.97 -7.47 30.48
N LEU A 192 5.85 -7.89 31.10
CA LEU A 192 4.73 -8.56 30.39
C LEU A 192 3.61 -7.61 29.93
N GLN A 193 3.18 -6.61 30.72
CA GLN A 193 2.21 -5.62 30.20
C GLN A 193 2.86 -4.67 29.19
N LYS A 194 4.16 -4.36 29.32
CA LYS A 194 4.82 -3.47 28.36
C LYS A 194 4.87 -4.10 26.97
N GLY A 195 5.06 -5.42 26.84
CA GLY A 195 4.98 -6.09 25.53
C GLY A 195 3.58 -6.00 24.89
N PHE A 196 2.52 -6.20 25.68
CA PHE A 196 1.14 -6.15 25.18
C PHE A 196 0.69 -4.70 24.91
N ALA A 197 1.07 -3.74 25.75
CA ALA A 197 0.77 -2.32 25.57
C ALA A 197 1.63 -1.69 24.45
N SER A 198 2.85 -2.17 24.24
CA SER A 198 3.72 -1.75 23.11
C SER A 198 3.21 -2.30 21.78
N CYS A 199 2.57 -3.47 21.75
CA CYS A 199 1.86 -3.98 20.57
C CYS A 199 0.69 -3.08 20.13
N PHE A 200 0.06 -2.35 21.07
CA PHE A 200 -1.09 -1.49 20.80
C PHE A 200 -0.76 0.02 20.73
N ARG A 201 0.39 0.46 21.27
CA ARG A 201 0.82 1.88 21.24
C ARG A 201 1.39 2.36 19.90
N PHE A 202 1.59 1.48 18.93
CA PHE A 202 1.95 1.88 17.57
C PHE A 202 0.74 2.27 16.71
N SER A 203 -0.48 2.24 17.27
CA SER A 203 -1.68 2.71 16.58
C SER A 203 -1.90 4.23 16.72
N ASP A 204 -1.08 4.92 17.53
CA ASP A 204 -1.13 6.38 17.71
C ASP A 204 -0.11 7.13 16.82
N ASP A 205 0.80 6.43 16.14
CA ASP A 205 1.66 7.07 15.15
C ASP A 205 0.84 7.29 13.88
N HIS A 206 0.33 8.51 13.78
CA HIS A 206 -0.18 9.12 12.58
C HIS A 206 0.62 8.64 11.35
N GLY A 207 -0.08 8.33 10.25
CA GLY A 207 0.43 7.58 9.11
C GLY A 207 1.83 7.96 8.65
N VAL A 208 2.51 7.03 7.97
CA VAL A 208 3.87 7.09 7.40
C VAL A 208 4.41 8.53 7.21
N GLN A 209 3.69 9.40 6.50
CA GLN A 209 4.08 10.78 6.20
C GLN A 209 4.21 11.73 7.43
N VAL A 210 3.47 11.49 8.49
CA VAL A 210 3.40 12.31 9.70
C VAL A 210 4.57 12.02 10.60
N ALA A 211 4.96 10.76 10.64
CA ALA A 211 6.15 10.32 11.33
C ALA A 211 7.40 11.02 10.74
N VAL A 212 7.41 11.38 9.43
CA VAL A 212 8.52 12.17 8.82
C VAL A 212 8.56 13.57 9.38
N VAL A 213 7.40 14.21 9.45
CA VAL A 213 7.28 15.58 9.94
C VAL A 213 7.74 15.64 11.40
N THR A 214 7.31 14.69 12.24
CA THR A 214 7.73 14.61 13.65
C THR A 214 9.22 14.32 13.79
N THR A 215 9.80 13.50 12.91
CA THR A 215 11.25 13.25 12.89
C THR A 215 12.03 14.51 12.51
N LEU A 216 11.61 15.22 11.47
CA LEU A 216 12.25 16.47 11.04
C LEU A 216 12.11 17.57 12.10
N ASP A 217 10.97 17.67 12.75
CA ASP A 217 10.74 18.60 13.85
C ASP A 217 11.62 18.26 15.07
N SER A 218 11.80 16.97 15.37
CA SER A 218 12.72 16.49 16.41
C SER A 218 14.18 16.84 16.12
N LEU A 219 14.55 16.97 14.83
CA LEU A 219 15.87 17.43 14.38
C LEU A 219 15.99 18.97 14.33
N GLY A 220 14.93 19.70 14.69
CA GLY A 220 14.90 21.17 14.65
C GLY A 220 14.84 21.74 13.23
N VAL A 221 14.40 20.94 12.25
CA VAL A 221 14.28 21.38 10.86
C VAL A 221 13.08 22.31 10.71
N PRO A 222 13.24 23.55 10.23
CA PRO A 222 12.12 24.49 10.14
C PRO A 222 11.08 24.03 9.11
N ASN A 223 9.79 24.18 9.42
CA ASN A 223 8.63 23.75 8.60
C ASN A 223 8.68 24.17 7.12
N ARG A 224 9.42 25.23 6.79
CA ARG A 224 9.69 25.66 5.40
C ARG A 224 10.46 24.62 4.57
N VAL A 225 11.15 23.68 5.21
CA VAL A 225 11.91 22.58 4.58
C VAL A 225 11.11 21.29 4.59
N SER A 226 10.38 20.99 5.68
CA SER A 226 9.56 19.78 5.78
C SER A 226 8.31 19.83 4.89
N ALA A 227 7.66 21.00 4.78
CA ALA A 227 6.43 21.13 3.99
C ALA A 227 6.59 20.85 2.48
N PRO A 228 7.67 21.29 1.79
CA PRO A 228 7.95 20.84 0.43
C PRO A 228 8.10 19.32 0.28
N ILE A 229 8.76 18.65 1.24
CA ILE A 229 9.03 17.19 1.17
C ILE A 229 7.72 16.41 1.28
N VAL A 230 6.85 16.79 2.22
CA VAL A 230 5.52 16.19 2.35
C VAL A 230 4.68 16.46 1.10
N GLY A 231 4.75 17.69 0.57
CA GLY A 231 4.05 18.07 -0.65
C GLY A 231 4.50 17.32 -1.89
N GLU A 232 5.80 17.02 -2.00
CA GLU A 232 6.36 16.19 -3.06
C GLU A 232 5.84 14.77 -2.99
N SER A 233 6.00 14.07 -1.85
CA SER A 233 5.53 12.69 -1.69
C SER A 233 4.01 12.58 -1.91
N LEU A 234 3.21 13.50 -1.36
CA LEU A 234 1.76 13.56 -1.58
C LEU A 234 1.36 13.66 -3.05
N LEU A 235 1.96 14.59 -3.79
CA LEU A 235 1.63 14.82 -5.20
C LEU A 235 2.19 13.72 -6.10
N ASN A 236 3.28 13.08 -5.67
CA ASN A 236 3.93 12.06 -6.44
C ASN A 236 3.18 10.72 -6.42
N ASP A 237 2.56 10.35 -5.29
CA ASP A 237 1.64 9.20 -5.22
C ASP A 237 0.47 9.35 -6.22
N GLY A 238 -0.12 10.56 -6.26
CA GLY A 238 -1.18 10.90 -7.22
C GLY A 238 -0.70 10.97 -8.67
N THR A 239 0.53 11.41 -8.91
CA THR A 239 1.08 11.50 -10.26
C THR A 239 1.47 10.13 -10.81
N ALA A 240 2.02 9.24 -9.98
CA ALA A 240 2.38 7.88 -10.37
C ALA A 240 1.17 7.09 -10.89
N ILE A 241 0.02 7.17 -10.21
CA ILE A 241 -1.20 6.49 -10.67
C ILE A 241 -1.73 7.06 -12.00
N VAL A 242 -1.66 8.39 -12.19
CA VAL A 242 -2.08 9.02 -13.46
C VAL A 242 -1.16 8.60 -14.61
N LEU A 243 0.16 8.63 -14.39
CA LEU A 243 1.15 8.17 -15.37
C LEU A 243 0.96 6.69 -15.70
N PHE A 244 0.71 5.85 -14.69
CA PHE A 244 0.43 4.43 -14.88
C PHE A 244 -0.78 4.20 -15.78
N GLN A 245 -1.90 4.89 -15.55
CA GLN A 245 -3.10 4.74 -16.39
C GLN A 245 -2.87 5.21 -17.83
N ILE A 246 -2.12 6.30 -18.02
CA ILE A 246 -1.76 6.81 -19.35
C ILE A 246 -0.92 5.79 -20.10
N PHE A 247 0.16 5.28 -19.48
CA PHE A 247 1.06 4.33 -20.13
C PHE A 247 0.44 2.95 -20.30
N LYS A 248 -0.45 2.54 -19.40
CA LYS A 248 -1.27 1.33 -19.57
C LYS A 248 -2.14 1.42 -20.83
N GLY A 249 -2.83 2.55 -21.04
CA GLY A 249 -3.60 2.78 -22.26
C GLY A 249 -2.73 2.68 -23.52
N LEU A 250 -1.52 3.27 -23.47
CA LEU A 250 -0.56 3.18 -24.57
C LEU A 250 -0.01 1.76 -24.82
N ALA A 251 0.17 0.96 -23.77
CA ALA A 251 0.66 -0.42 -23.86
C ALA A 251 -0.41 -1.37 -24.42
N VAL A 252 -1.66 -1.21 -23.98
CA VAL A 252 -2.79 -2.08 -24.37
C VAL A 252 -3.44 -1.61 -25.68
N GLY A 253 -3.21 -0.36 -26.10
CA GLY A 253 -3.86 0.24 -27.27
C GLY A 253 -5.28 0.76 -26.99
N GLU A 254 -5.61 0.99 -25.73
CA GLU A 254 -6.91 1.50 -25.27
C GLU A 254 -6.80 2.96 -24.81
N SER A 255 -7.90 3.72 -24.86
CA SER A 255 -7.95 5.05 -24.25
C SER A 255 -7.75 4.94 -22.73
N PRO A 256 -7.01 5.87 -22.09
CA PRO A 256 -6.85 5.86 -20.64
C PRO A 256 -8.23 5.85 -19.95
N SER A 257 -8.48 4.82 -19.14
CA SER A 257 -9.68 4.73 -18.32
C SER A 257 -9.37 5.37 -16.97
N PHE A 258 -10.03 6.49 -16.69
CA PHE A 258 -9.92 7.21 -15.42
C PHE A 258 -11.11 6.90 -14.50
N GLY A 259 -11.57 5.65 -14.49
CA GLY A 259 -12.79 5.26 -13.76
C GLY A 259 -14.07 5.77 -14.41
#